data_AF-A0A9X2BV82-F1
#
_entry.id   AF-A0A9X2BV82-F1
#
_cell.length_a   1.000
_cell.length_b   1.000
_cell.length_c   1.000
_cell.angle_alpha   90.00
_cell.angle_beta   90.00
_cell.angle_gamma   90.00
#
_symmetry.space_group_name_H-M   'P 1'
#
loop_
_entity.id
_entity.type
_entity.pdbx_description
1 polymer ?
#
loop_
_entity_poly.entity_id
_entity_poly.type
_entity_poly.pdbx_seq_one_letter_code
_entity_poly.pdbx_strand_id
1 'polypeptide(L)'
;DGLADILWRGAGGEVLLWALDGARVAGGGLVGMADPAYWTVAGLADATGDGLADILWRGAGGEVALWALDGTRIVGGGLIGMADPAYWTVAGFADADADGRADILWHGAGGEVLLWALDGAAVVAGGLLGTADPRYWHGIA
;
A
#
# COMPACT_ATOMS: atom_id res chain seq x y z
N ASP A 1 -11.68 6.88 9.29
CA ASP A 1 -12.27 7.63 10.43
C ASP A 1 -11.24 7.98 11.53
N GLY A 2 -9.93 7.84 11.24
CA GLY A 2 -8.87 8.01 12.23
C GLY A 2 -8.74 6.87 13.24
N LEU A 3 -9.56 5.82 13.13
CA LEU A 3 -9.45 4.60 13.92
C LEU A 3 -8.63 3.56 13.16
N ALA A 4 -8.02 2.64 13.91
CA ALA A 4 -7.24 1.57 13.34
C ALA A 4 -8.16 0.50 12.75
N ASP A 5 -7.95 0.13 11.50
CA ASP A 5 -8.65 -1.00 10.87
C ASP A 5 -7.75 -2.24 10.82
N ILE A 6 -8.37 -3.42 10.70
CA ILE A 6 -7.63 -4.68 10.47
C ILE A 6 -8.02 -5.25 9.11
N LEU A 7 -7.01 -5.52 8.28
CA LEU A 7 -7.18 -6.27 7.04
C LEU A 7 -6.90 -7.76 7.26
N TRP A 8 -7.80 -8.63 6.78
CA TRP A 8 -7.63 -10.07 6.77
C TRP A 8 -7.56 -10.61 5.34
N ARG A 9 -6.71 -11.62 5.14
CA ARG A 9 -6.58 -12.36 3.88
C ARG A 9 -7.08 -13.80 4.06
N GLY A 10 -8.05 -14.19 3.24
CA GLY A 10 -8.56 -15.56 3.17
C GLY A 10 -7.78 -16.44 2.20
N ALA A 11 -7.81 -17.75 2.43
CA ALA A 11 -7.13 -18.73 1.58
C ALA A 11 -7.78 -18.87 0.18
N GLY A 12 -9.03 -18.45 0.01
CA GLY A 12 -9.72 -18.39 -1.27
C GLY A 12 -9.48 -17.09 -2.03
N GLY A 13 -8.69 -16.17 -1.47
CA GLY A 13 -8.43 -14.85 -2.02
C GLY A 13 -9.31 -13.75 -1.45
N GLU A 14 -10.15 -14.05 -0.46
CA GLU A 14 -10.98 -13.06 0.21
C GLU A 14 -10.11 -11.97 0.86
N VAL A 15 -10.56 -10.73 0.75
CA VAL A 15 -9.98 -9.58 1.43
C VAL A 15 -11.07 -8.98 2.30
N LEU A 16 -10.90 -9.04 3.61
CA LEU A 16 -11.88 -8.57 4.59
C LEU A 16 -11.30 -7.37 5.34
N LEU A 17 -12.09 -6.33 5.51
CA LEU A 17 -11.76 -5.19 6.36
C LEU A 17 -12.60 -5.28 7.64
N TRP A 18 -11.97 -5.13 8.79
CA TRP A 18 -12.63 -4.92 10.08
C TRP A 18 -12.39 -3.48 10.51
N ALA A 19 -13.49 -2.72 10.63
CA ALA A 19 -13.43 -1.39 11.21
C ALA A 19 -13.48 -1.50 12.74
N LEU A 20 -12.51 -0.93 13.44
CA LEU A 20 -12.45 -1.02 14.90
C LEU A 20 -12.92 0.26 15.59
N ASP A 21 -13.58 0.09 16.73
CA ASP A 21 -13.77 1.12 17.74
C ASP A 21 -13.11 0.65 19.05
N GLY A 22 -11.88 1.11 19.26
CA GLY A 22 -10.99 0.59 20.29
C GLY A 22 -10.73 -0.91 20.10
N ALA A 23 -11.08 -1.73 21.11
CA ALA A 23 -10.92 -3.19 21.06
C ALA A 23 -12.15 -3.94 20.51
N ARG A 24 -13.10 -3.24 19.89
CA ARG A 24 -14.33 -3.82 19.32
C ARG A 24 -14.32 -3.70 17.82
N VAL A 25 -14.82 -4.72 17.13
CA VAL A 25 -15.17 -4.62 15.70
C VAL A 25 -16.51 -3.87 15.62
N ALA A 26 -16.47 -2.64 15.11
CA ALA A 26 -17.64 -1.78 14.95
C ALA A 26 -18.35 -1.99 13.60
N GLY A 27 -17.64 -2.53 12.62
CA GLY A 27 -18.15 -2.82 11.29
C GLY A 27 -17.14 -3.52 10.42
N GLY A 28 -17.38 -3.50 9.11
CA GLY A 28 -16.51 -4.14 8.13
C GLY A 28 -17.22 -5.20 7.30
N GLY A 29 -16.45 -5.95 6.52
CA GLY A 29 -16.99 -6.89 5.55
C GLY A 29 -16.00 -7.24 4.44
N LEU A 30 -16.50 -7.98 3.46
CA LEU A 30 -15.73 -8.34 2.27
C LEU A 30 -15.50 -7.09 1.42
N VAL A 31 -14.22 -6.81 1.17
CA VAL A 31 -13.79 -5.75 0.26
C VAL A 31 -13.77 -6.27 -1.18
N GLY A 32 -13.18 -7.44 -1.38
CA GLY A 32 -13.04 -8.03 -2.70
C GLY A 32 -12.30 -9.37 -2.68
N MET A 33 -11.94 -9.82 -3.88
CA MET A 33 -11.17 -11.05 -4.11
C MET A 33 -9.87 -10.71 -4.84
N ALA A 34 -8.76 -11.27 -4.38
CA ALA A 34 -7.48 -11.20 -5.06
C ALA A 34 -6.79 -12.56 -4.97
N ASP A 35 -6.32 -13.09 -6.09
CA ASP A 35 -5.62 -14.39 -6.14
C ASP A 35 -4.48 -14.42 -5.11
N PRO A 36 -4.56 -15.28 -4.07
CA PRO A 36 -3.57 -15.33 -3.01
C PRO A 36 -2.23 -15.90 -3.47
N ALA A 37 -2.18 -16.58 -4.61
CA ALA A 37 -0.93 -17.08 -5.19
C ALA A 37 -0.19 -16.01 -6.02
N TYR A 38 -0.89 -14.97 -6.49
CA TYR A 38 -0.32 -13.95 -7.36
C TYR A 38 -0.15 -12.59 -6.66
N TRP A 39 -1.14 -12.17 -5.86
CA TRP A 39 -1.19 -10.85 -5.25
C TRP A 39 -0.88 -10.92 -3.76
N THR A 40 -0.03 -10.02 -3.30
CA THR A 40 0.29 -9.81 -1.88
C THR A 40 -0.04 -8.38 -1.48
N VAL A 41 -0.46 -8.17 -0.23
CA VAL A 41 -0.67 -6.82 0.31
C VAL A 41 0.70 -6.27 0.70
N ALA A 42 1.06 -5.13 0.13
CA ALA A 42 2.29 -4.43 0.47
C ALA A 42 2.13 -3.50 1.66
N GLY A 43 0.91 -2.97 1.83
CA GLY A 43 0.56 -2.17 2.99
C GLY A 43 -0.75 -1.42 2.79
N LEU A 44 -1.05 -0.60 3.80
CA LEU A 44 -2.24 0.24 3.88
C LEU A 44 -1.79 1.69 3.99
N ALA A 45 -2.37 2.58 3.20
CA ALA A 45 -2.02 4.00 3.18
C ALA A 45 -3.14 4.84 2.57
N ASP A 46 -3.31 6.09 2.99
CA ASP A 46 -4.29 7.02 2.41
C ASP A 46 -3.72 7.65 1.13
N ALA A 47 -3.75 6.90 0.03
CA ALA A 47 -3.19 7.35 -1.25
C ALA A 47 -4.13 8.33 -1.98
N THR A 48 -5.43 8.32 -1.64
CA THR A 48 -6.42 9.25 -2.23
C THR A 48 -6.59 10.57 -1.46
N GLY A 49 -6.16 10.64 -0.21
CA GLY A 49 -6.21 11.84 0.64
C GLY A 49 -7.60 12.07 1.23
N ASP A 50 -8.43 11.04 1.34
CA ASP A 50 -9.79 11.12 1.86
C ASP A 50 -9.87 10.80 3.37
N GLY A 51 -8.74 10.50 4.00
CA GLY A 51 -8.62 10.14 5.41
C GLY A 51 -8.94 8.67 5.70
N LEU A 52 -9.07 7.84 4.67
CA LEU A 52 -9.29 6.40 4.76
C LEU A 52 -8.08 5.64 4.20
N ALA A 53 -7.86 4.42 4.70
CA ALA A 53 -6.76 3.60 4.21
C ALA A 53 -7.15 2.90 2.89
N ASP A 54 -6.32 3.09 1.86
CA ASP A 54 -6.33 2.32 0.62
C ASP A 54 -5.40 1.09 0.74
N ILE A 55 -5.55 0.12 -0.17
CA ILE A 55 -4.71 -1.09 -0.19
C ILE A 55 -3.71 -1.03 -1.34
N LEU A 56 -2.42 -1.09 -1.02
CA LEU A 56 -1.37 -1.30 -1.99
C LEU A 56 -1.10 -2.80 -2.19
N TRP A 57 -1.11 -3.24 -3.44
CA TRP A 57 -0.93 -4.62 -3.88
C TRP A 57 0.37 -4.79 -4.67
N ARG A 58 1.01 -5.94 -4.49
CA ARG A 58 2.17 -6.39 -5.28
C ARG A 58 1.83 -7.68 -6.00
N GLY A 59 1.96 -7.65 -7.32
CA GLY A 59 1.80 -8.82 -8.18
C GLY A 59 3.12 -9.57 -8.34
N ALA A 60 3.05 -10.89 -8.50
CA ALA A 60 4.22 -11.73 -8.71
C ALA A 60 4.99 -11.42 -10.00
N GLY A 61 4.34 -10.78 -10.99
CA GLY A 61 4.98 -10.27 -12.21
C GLY A 61 5.66 -8.91 -12.05
N GLY A 62 5.60 -8.31 -10.87
CA GLY A 62 6.13 -6.99 -10.55
C GLY A 62 5.12 -5.86 -10.65
N GLU A 63 3.86 -6.17 -10.89
CA GLU A 63 2.80 -5.18 -10.84
C GLU A 63 2.72 -4.51 -9.46
N VAL A 64 2.40 -3.23 -9.47
CA VAL A 64 1.97 -2.47 -8.31
C VAL A 64 0.56 -1.99 -8.61
N ALA A 65 -0.38 -2.32 -7.75
CA ALA A 65 -1.77 -1.91 -7.90
C ALA A 65 -2.29 -1.27 -6.63
N LEU A 66 -3.26 -0.36 -6.78
CA LEU A 66 -3.97 0.26 -5.67
C LEU A 66 -5.44 -0.18 -5.72
N TRP A 67 -6.03 -0.49 -4.57
CA TRP A 67 -7.48 -0.46 -4.38
C TRP A 67 -7.82 0.76 -3.53
N ALA A 68 -8.50 1.74 -4.15
CA ALA A 68 -8.99 2.90 -3.42
C ALA A 68 -10.29 2.55 -2.69
N LEU A 69 -10.40 2.84 -1.40
CA LEU A 69 -11.49 2.35 -0.54
C LEU A 69 -12.34 3.47 0.06
N ASP A 70 -13.66 3.24 0.09
CA ASP A 70 -14.62 3.96 0.93
C ASP A 70 -15.28 2.92 1.85
N GLY A 71 -14.68 2.72 3.03
CA GLY A 71 -14.98 1.60 3.91
C GLY A 71 -14.69 0.26 3.24
N THR A 72 -15.69 -0.61 3.13
CA THR A 72 -15.52 -1.93 2.47
C THR A 72 -15.70 -1.87 0.95
N ARG A 73 -15.92 -0.68 0.37
CA ARG A 73 -16.23 -0.54 -1.06
C ARG A 73 -15.00 -0.09 -1.82
N ILE A 74 -14.61 -0.84 -2.85
CA ILE A 74 -13.61 -0.38 -3.82
C ILE A 74 -14.25 0.70 -4.69
N VAL A 75 -13.71 1.92 -4.66
CA VAL A 75 -14.24 3.09 -5.38
C VAL A 75 -13.39 3.50 -6.58
N GLY A 76 -12.18 2.97 -6.66
CA GLY A 76 -11.23 3.25 -7.73
C GLY A 76 -9.95 2.43 -7.56
N GLY A 77 -8.89 2.86 -8.22
CA GLY A 77 -7.61 2.15 -8.22
C GLY A 77 -7.26 1.55 -9.58
N GLY A 78 -6.42 0.52 -9.55
CA GLY A 78 -5.89 -0.15 -10.73
C GLY A 78 -4.38 -0.36 -10.65
N LEU A 79 -3.78 -0.75 -11.77
CA LEU A 79 -2.33 -0.81 -11.91
C LEU A 79 -1.74 0.61 -11.89
N ILE A 80 -0.81 0.86 -10.99
CA ILE A 80 -0.16 2.18 -10.84
C ILE A 80 1.30 2.17 -11.33
N GLY A 81 1.90 0.98 -11.48
CA GLY A 81 3.26 0.85 -11.98
C GLY A 81 3.81 -0.56 -11.97
N MET A 82 5.10 -0.69 -12.28
CA MET A 82 5.87 -1.93 -12.24
C MET A 82 7.13 -1.72 -11.39
N ALA A 83 7.41 -2.68 -10.50
CA ALA A 83 8.63 -2.75 -9.73
C ALA A 83 9.02 -4.21 -9.56
N ASP A 84 10.24 -4.57 -9.98
CA ASP A 84 10.76 -5.95 -9.88
C ASP A 84 10.64 -6.47 -8.44
N PRO A 85 9.85 -7.52 -8.18
CA PRO A 85 9.59 -8.01 -6.83
C PRO A 85 10.82 -8.69 -6.21
N ALA A 86 11.82 -9.07 -7.01
CA ALA A 86 13.08 -9.61 -6.51
C ALA A 86 14.06 -8.51 -6.06
N TYR A 87 13.85 -7.27 -6.50
CA TYR A 87 14.76 -6.15 -6.21
C TYR A 87 14.13 -5.12 -5.28
N TRP A 88 12.86 -4.77 -5.50
CA TRP A 88 12.19 -3.66 -4.85
C TRP A 88 11.15 -4.13 -3.84
N THR A 89 11.33 -3.67 -2.60
CA THR A 89 10.39 -3.84 -1.49
C THR A 89 9.78 -2.49 -1.11
N VAL A 90 8.56 -2.51 -0.58
CA VAL A 90 7.96 -1.32 0.02
C VAL A 90 8.55 -1.15 1.42
N ALA A 91 9.22 -0.02 1.63
CA ALA A 91 9.84 0.33 2.91
C ALA A 91 8.90 1.10 3.84
N GLY A 92 7.87 1.72 3.28
CA GLY A 92 6.86 2.45 4.03
C GLY A 92 6.07 3.40 3.15
N PHE A 93 5.24 4.20 3.80
CA PHE A 93 4.41 5.22 3.18
C PHE A 93 4.63 6.55 3.91
N ALA A 94 4.63 7.65 3.17
CA ALA A 94 4.79 9.00 3.72
C ALA A 94 4.17 10.03 2.79
N ASP A 95 3.60 11.09 3.33
CA ASP A 95 3.24 12.29 2.54
C ASP A 95 4.52 13.12 2.34
N ALA A 96 5.25 12.87 1.26
CA ALA A 96 6.59 13.43 1.07
C ALA A 96 6.58 14.80 0.36
N ASP A 97 5.51 15.11 -0.38
CA ASP A 97 5.32 16.40 -1.04
C ASP A 97 4.29 17.32 -0.35
N ALA A 98 3.73 16.88 0.79
CA ALA A 98 2.80 17.61 1.64
C ALA A 98 1.46 17.92 0.95
N ASP A 99 1.02 17.05 0.05
CA ASP A 99 -0.25 17.18 -0.67
C ASP A 99 -1.44 16.53 0.05
N GLY A 100 -1.19 15.88 1.19
CA GLY A 100 -2.17 15.19 2.01
C GLY A 100 -2.43 13.74 1.60
N ARG A 101 -1.68 13.19 0.64
CA ARG A 101 -1.74 11.79 0.20
C ARG A 101 -0.47 11.05 0.61
N ALA A 102 -0.60 9.75 0.77
CA ALA A 102 0.53 8.88 1.05
C ALA A 102 1.26 8.49 -0.23
N ASP A 103 2.55 8.77 -0.27
CA ASP A 103 3.50 8.31 -1.29
C ASP A 103 4.13 6.97 -0.91
N ILE A 104 4.72 6.28 -1.88
CA ILE A 104 5.37 4.98 -1.66
C ILE A 104 6.88 5.15 -1.56
N LEU A 105 7.44 4.71 -0.44
CA LEU A 105 8.87 4.56 -0.28
C LEU A 105 9.31 3.15 -0.67
N TRP A 106 10.16 3.06 -1.67
CA TRP A 106 10.76 1.82 -2.15
C TRP A 106 12.18 1.66 -1.62
N HIS A 107 12.55 0.42 -1.31
CA HIS A 107 13.91 0.04 -0.97
C HIS A 107 14.40 -1.08 -1.88
N GLY A 108 15.50 -0.79 -2.56
CA GLY A 108 16.17 -1.68 -3.49
C GLY A 108 17.16 -2.60 -2.79
N ALA A 109 17.39 -3.78 -3.35
CA ALA A 109 18.36 -4.74 -2.83
C ALA A 109 19.81 -4.20 -2.84
N GLY A 110 20.12 -3.19 -3.67
CA GLY A 110 21.38 -2.43 -3.67
C GLY A 110 21.45 -1.33 -2.61
N GLY A 111 20.36 -1.11 -1.88
CA GLY A 111 20.19 -0.08 -0.86
C GLY A 111 19.64 1.24 -1.38
N GLU A 112 19.25 1.34 -2.64
CA GLU A 112 18.57 2.52 -3.14
C GLU A 112 17.26 2.76 -2.41
N VAL A 113 17.01 4.01 -2.04
CA VAL A 113 15.72 4.47 -1.52
C VAL A 113 15.09 5.37 -2.57
N LEU A 114 13.92 4.99 -3.05
CA LEU A 114 13.23 5.67 -4.14
C LEU A 114 11.81 6.03 -3.70
N LEU A 115 11.34 7.23 -4.04
CA LEU A 115 9.98 7.68 -3.78
C LEU A 115 9.15 7.58 -5.06
N TRP A 116 7.91 7.07 -4.95
CA TRP A 116 6.84 7.30 -5.92
C TRP A 116 5.81 8.23 -5.31
N ALA A 117 5.70 9.45 -5.84
CA ALA A 117 4.69 10.41 -5.42
C ALA A 117 3.34 10.06 -6.07
N LEU A 118 2.26 10.05 -5.28
CA LEU A 118 0.93 9.60 -5.72
C LEU A 118 -0.09 10.74 -5.78
N ASP A 119 -0.89 10.76 -6.84
CA ASP A 119 -2.16 11.50 -6.91
C ASP A 119 -3.29 10.47 -7.05
N GLY A 120 -3.75 9.95 -5.92
CA GLY A 120 -4.66 8.80 -5.88
C GLY A 120 -3.99 7.55 -6.45
N ALA A 121 -4.62 6.96 -7.47
CA ALA A 121 -4.14 5.75 -8.15
C ALA A 121 -3.15 6.04 -9.28
N ALA A 122 -2.45 7.18 -9.26
CA ALA A 122 -1.50 7.56 -10.30
C ALA A 122 -0.16 7.93 -9.69
N VAL A 123 0.93 7.39 -10.24
CA VAL A 123 2.29 7.86 -9.93
C VAL A 123 2.54 9.13 -10.74
N VAL A 124 2.67 10.27 -10.08
CA VAL A 124 2.85 11.59 -10.71
C VAL A 124 4.31 12.04 -10.76
N ALA A 125 5.13 11.51 -9.86
CA ALA A 125 6.58 11.71 -9.87
C ALA A 125 7.32 10.51 -9.27
N GLY A 126 8.60 10.39 -9.60
CA GLY A 126 9.47 9.40 -9.00
C GLY A 126 10.91 9.90 -8.92
N GLY A 127 11.61 9.55 -7.84
CA GLY A 127 12.98 10.03 -7.63
C GLY A 127 13.77 9.21 -6.63
N LEU A 128 15.06 9.04 -6.92
CA LEU A 128 16.02 8.49 -5.97
C LEU A 128 16.24 9.50 -4.85
N LEU A 129 15.96 9.11 -3.61
CA LEU A 129 16.22 9.92 -2.42
C LEU A 129 17.65 9.74 -1.92
N GLY A 130 18.20 8.54 -2.06
CA GLY A 130 19.56 8.24 -1.63
C GLY A 130 19.80 6.74 -1.51
N THR A 131 20.78 6.37 -0.68
CA THR A 131 21.11 4.97 -0.39
C THR A 131 21.13 4.71 1.11
N ALA A 132 20.49 3.62 1.52
CA ALA A 132 20.54 3.02 2.84
C ALA A 132 20.86 1.53 2.65
N ASP A 133 22.10 1.11 2.92
CA ASP A 133 22.51 -0.28 2.69
C ASP A 133 21.67 -1.26 3.55
N PRO A 134 20.93 -2.21 2.93
CA PRO A 134 20.02 -3.12 3.61
C PRO A 134 20.73 -4.06 4.60
N ARG A 135 22.06 -4.19 4.51
CA ARG A 135 22.85 -4.96 5.48
C ARG A 135 22.93 -4.29 6.85
N TYR A 136 22.75 -2.97 6.91
CA TYR A 136 22.92 -2.19 8.13
C TYR A 136 21.64 -1.45 8.55
N TRP A 137 20.72 -1.19 7.61
CA TRP A 137 19.56 -0.33 7.86
C TRP A 137 18.29 -0.94 7.27
N HIS A 138 17.19 -0.85 8.02
CA HIS A 138 15.84 -1.08 7.52
C HIS A 138 14.91 0.05 8.01
N GLY A 139 13.87 0.35 7.23
CA GLY A 139 12.81 1.27 7.66
C GLY A 139 12.05 0.72 8.87
N ILE A 140 11.59 1.59 9.76
CA ILE A 140 10.85 1.24 10.98
C ILE A 140 9.52 2.02 11.12
N ALA A 141 9.00 2.55 10.00
CA ALA A 141 7.79 3.37 10.00
C ALA A 141 6.59 2.61 10.59
#